data_AF-A0A8J4T4K7-F1
#
_entry.id   AF-A0A8J4T4K7-F1
#
_cell.length_a   1.000
_cell.length_b   1.000
_cell.length_c   1.000
_cell.angle_alpha   90.00
_cell.angle_beta   90.00
_cell.angle_gamma   90.00
#
_symmetry.space_group_name_H-M   'P 1'
#
loop_
_entity.id
_entity.type
_entity.pdbx_description
1 polymer ?
#
loop_
_entity_poly.entity_id
_entity_poly.type
_entity_poly.pdbx_seq_one_letter_code
_entity_poly.pdbx_strand_id
1 'polypeptide(L)'
;MSVASDTALSLSNVFRSLLNPNGPCLGAALLLQNQHPAFLLGTMSHLQALANTLYPEVMKLVRESHTKYRETVLRDSMLLLPLPTQWSARQTENAEENMELVLTKHENRRFKPLFYTDTSLYLTSMPPSDSPDDFCPGDGLIIRLVTLGILIVHVAANFPPTVSVNAVERLVECGAF
;
A
#
# COMPACT_ATOMS: atom_id res chain seq x y z
N MET A 1 10.78 -39.27 -17.09
CA MET A 1 10.02 -38.51 -16.09
C MET A 1 10.91 -37.39 -15.59
N SER A 2 10.67 -36.15 -16.00
CA SER A 2 11.32 -34.97 -15.43
C SER A 2 10.27 -33.86 -15.42
N VAL A 3 9.71 -33.60 -14.25
CA VAL A 3 8.75 -32.52 -14.01
C VAL A 3 9.36 -31.67 -12.91
N ALA A 4 10.30 -30.81 -13.29
CA ALA A 4 10.94 -29.88 -12.39
C ALA A 4 11.49 -28.69 -13.21
N SER A 5 10.62 -27.81 -13.73
CA SER A 5 11.11 -26.54 -14.30
C SER A 5 10.09 -25.40 -14.47
N ASP A 6 8.89 -25.45 -13.88
CA ASP A 6 7.89 -24.36 -14.08
C ASP A 6 7.63 -23.48 -12.85
N THR A 7 8.19 -23.81 -11.69
CA THR A 7 8.00 -23.03 -10.44
C THR A 7 8.98 -21.87 -10.28
N ALA A 8 9.96 -21.74 -11.18
CA ALA A 8 10.84 -20.57 -11.27
C ALA A 8 10.27 -19.51 -12.23
N LEU A 9 8.96 -19.23 -12.14
CA LEU A 9 8.43 -17.92 -12.54
C LEU A 9 9.11 -16.91 -11.63
N SER A 10 10.29 -16.49 -12.09
CA SER A 10 11.37 -15.96 -11.28
C SER A 10 10.87 -14.89 -10.31
N LEU A 11 11.25 -15.03 -9.04
CA LEU A 11 11.13 -14.01 -8.00
C LEU A 11 11.48 -12.61 -8.51
N SER A 12 12.47 -12.53 -9.39
CA SER A 12 12.87 -11.29 -10.05
C SER A 12 11.77 -10.64 -10.89
N ASN A 13 10.89 -11.41 -11.53
CA ASN A 13 9.77 -10.91 -12.32
C ASN A 13 8.63 -10.39 -11.45
N VAL A 14 8.39 -10.99 -10.27
CA VAL A 14 7.34 -10.54 -9.34
C VAL A 14 7.77 -9.25 -8.65
N PHE A 15 9.00 -9.19 -8.11
CA PHE A 15 9.59 -7.94 -7.59
C PHE A 15 9.64 -6.84 -8.66
N ARG A 16 10.05 -7.18 -9.89
CA ARG A 16 10.00 -6.26 -11.04
C ARG A 16 8.60 -5.88 -11.43
N SER A 17 7.57 -6.66 -11.16
CA SER A 17 6.19 -6.32 -11.54
C SER A 17 5.58 -5.32 -10.57
N LEU A 18 5.85 -5.45 -9.26
CA LEU A 18 5.30 -4.56 -8.25
C LEU A 18 6.05 -3.23 -8.19
N LEU A 19 7.38 -3.28 -8.19
CA LEU A 19 8.27 -2.13 -8.00
C LEU A 19 8.91 -1.62 -9.32
N ASN A 20 8.42 -2.04 -10.49
CA ASN A 20 8.82 -1.40 -11.75
C ASN A 20 8.36 0.07 -11.77
N PRO A 21 9.02 0.97 -12.51
CA PRO A 21 8.43 2.23 -12.95
C PRO A 21 7.01 2.11 -13.54
N ASN A 22 6.68 0.96 -14.16
CA ASN A 22 5.33 0.66 -14.69
C ASN A 22 4.50 -0.30 -13.81
N GLY A 23 4.95 -0.59 -12.59
CA GLY A 23 4.25 -1.47 -11.65
C GLY A 23 3.10 -0.76 -10.94
N PRO A 24 2.20 -1.50 -10.26
CA PRO A 24 1.11 -0.91 -9.50
C PRO A 24 1.59 -0.12 -8.28
N CYS A 25 2.79 -0.37 -7.76
CA CYS A 25 3.25 0.22 -6.50
C CYS A 25 3.77 1.65 -6.69
N LEU A 26 3.21 2.58 -5.93
CA LEU A 26 3.73 3.94 -5.76
C LEU A 26 4.68 4.05 -4.56
N GLY A 27 4.53 3.17 -3.59
CA GLY A 27 5.37 3.11 -2.40
C GLY A 27 5.01 1.94 -1.49
N ALA A 28 5.96 1.53 -0.65
CA ALA A 28 5.76 0.41 0.25
C ALA A 28 6.49 0.64 1.58
N ALA A 29 5.96 0.07 2.66
CA ALA A 29 6.53 0.10 3.99
C ALA A 29 6.35 -1.26 4.67
N LEU A 30 7.37 -1.71 5.39
CA LEU A 30 7.24 -2.82 6.34
C LEU A 30 7.43 -2.31 7.75
N LEU A 31 6.34 -2.31 8.51
CA LEU A 31 6.33 -1.89 9.91
C LEU A 31 6.55 -3.12 10.79
N LEU A 32 7.60 -3.06 11.60
CA LEU A 32 7.93 -4.10 12.58
C LEU A 32 7.27 -3.80 13.93
N GLN A 33 7.05 -4.83 14.74
CA GLN A 33 6.45 -4.65 16.06
C GLN A 33 7.35 -3.82 16.99
N ASN A 34 6.88 -2.64 17.40
CA ASN A 34 7.57 -1.73 18.34
C ASN A 34 9.00 -1.36 17.94
N GLN A 35 9.30 -1.37 16.64
CA GLN A 35 10.62 -1.04 16.10
C GLN A 35 10.48 -0.05 14.93
N HIS A 36 11.61 0.49 14.50
CA HIS A 36 11.66 1.25 13.26
C HIS A 36 11.16 0.40 12.07
N PRO A 37 10.57 1.04 11.04
CA PRO A 37 10.26 0.35 9.81
C PRO A 37 11.47 -0.39 9.27
N ALA A 38 11.29 -1.62 8.79
CA ALA A 38 12.36 -2.37 8.14
C ALA A 38 12.78 -1.69 6.84
N PHE A 39 11.81 -1.14 6.10
CA PHE A 39 12.04 -0.28 4.95
C PHE A 39 10.85 0.67 4.74
N LEU A 40 11.14 1.77 4.06
CA LEU A 40 10.17 2.74 3.54
C LEU A 40 10.60 3.12 2.12
N LEU A 41 9.70 3.01 1.15
CA LEU A 41 9.98 3.22 -0.27
C LEU A 41 8.90 4.08 -0.92
N GLY A 42 9.30 4.88 -1.92
CA GLY A 42 8.40 5.70 -2.73
C GLY A 42 7.57 6.65 -1.87
N THR A 43 6.26 6.71 -2.10
CA THR A 43 5.34 7.58 -1.35
C THR A 43 5.30 7.31 0.16
N MET A 44 5.85 6.18 0.63
CA MET A 44 5.86 5.80 2.06
C MET A 44 7.10 6.26 2.82
N SER A 45 8.08 6.89 2.16
CA SER A 45 9.33 7.36 2.76
C SER A 45 9.13 8.24 4.01
N HIS A 46 8.02 8.96 4.09
CA HIS A 46 7.72 9.92 5.17
C HIS A 46 7.07 9.29 6.41
N LEU A 47 6.72 8.00 6.37
CA LEU A 47 6.03 7.34 7.48
C LEU A 47 6.91 7.11 8.71
N GLN A 48 8.22 7.40 8.65
CA GLN A 48 9.15 7.10 9.75
C GLN A 48 8.73 7.72 11.08
N ALA A 49 8.24 8.97 11.07
CA ALA A 49 7.78 9.66 12.27
C ALA A 49 6.47 9.09 12.85
N LEU A 50 5.67 8.40 12.02
CA LEU A 50 4.37 7.83 12.41
C LEU A 50 4.42 6.33 12.63
N ALA A 51 5.49 5.63 12.28
CA ALA A 51 5.56 4.18 12.32
C ALA A 51 5.13 3.58 13.68
N ASN A 52 5.58 4.20 14.78
CA ASN A 52 5.30 3.73 16.14
C ASN A 52 3.83 3.88 16.54
N THR A 53 3.12 4.89 16.03
CA THR A 53 1.69 5.10 16.29
C THR A 53 0.82 4.38 15.28
N LEU A 54 1.32 4.23 14.05
CA LEU A 54 0.61 3.59 12.95
C LEU A 54 0.50 2.08 13.13
N TYR A 55 1.55 1.42 13.61
CA TYR A 55 1.55 -0.03 13.81
C TYR A 55 0.36 -0.54 14.65
N PRO A 56 0.12 -0.06 15.89
CA PRO A 56 -0.99 -0.57 16.71
C PRO A 56 -2.36 -0.25 16.10
N GLU A 57 -2.53 0.90 15.43
CA GLU A 57 -3.79 1.25 14.77
C GLU A 57 -4.08 0.38 13.56
N VAL A 58 -3.08 0.15 12.71
CA VAL A 58 -3.22 -0.72 11.55
C VAL A 58 -3.44 -2.17 12.00
N MET A 59 -2.76 -2.62 13.06
CA MET A 59 -2.93 -3.97 13.59
C MET A 59 -4.38 -4.24 14.02
N LYS A 60 -5.09 -3.25 14.59
CA LYS A 60 -6.52 -3.40 14.92
C LYS A 60 -7.33 -3.76 13.67
N LEU A 61 -7.04 -3.13 12.52
CA LEU A 61 -7.79 -3.34 11.29
C LEU A 61 -7.62 -4.76 10.70
N VAL A 62 -6.46 -5.39 10.89
CA VAL A 62 -6.11 -6.63 10.17
C VAL A 62 -5.92 -7.87 11.04
N ARG A 63 -5.79 -7.72 12.37
CA ARG A 63 -5.54 -8.85 13.27
C ARG A 63 -6.74 -9.78 13.42
N GLU A 64 -7.95 -9.23 13.38
CA GLU A 64 -9.16 -10.00 13.70
C GLU A 64 -9.77 -10.64 12.44
N SER A 65 -10.14 -11.90 12.57
CA SER A 65 -10.67 -12.74 11.49
C SER A 65 -12.20 -12.84 11.52
N HIS A 66 -12.84 -12.51 12.64
CA HIS A 66 -14.29 -12.59 12.79
C HIS A 66 -15.04 -11.69 11.78
N THR A 67 -15.98 -12.27 11.04
CA THR A 67 -16.75 -11.60 9.97
C THR A 67 -17.44 -10.32 10.45
N LYS A 68 -18.11 -10.34 11.60
CA LYS A 68 -18.79 -9.16 12.16
C LYS A 68 -17.82 -8.00 12.44
N TYR A 69 -16.60 -8.33 12.88
CA TYR A 69 -15.58 -7.32 13.12
C TYR A 69 -15.12 -6.71 11.78
N ARG A 70 -14.82 -7.56 10.80
CA ARG A 70 -14.45 -7.12 9.45
C ARG A 70 -15.51 -6.22 8.82
N GLU A 71 -16.79 -6.58 8.92
CA GLU A 71 -17.92 -5.74 8.47
C GLU A 71 -17.93 -4.36 9.15
N THR A 72 -17.66 -4.33 10.46
CA THR A 72 -17.56 -3.08 11.22
C THR A 72 -16.40 -2.23 10.73
N VAL A 73 -15.23 -2.81 10.48
CA VAL A 73 -14.08 -2.09 9.92
C VAL A 73 -14.39 -1.53 8.53
N LEU A 74 -14.98 -2.34 7.65
CA LEU A 74 -15.38 -1.89 6.31
C LEU A 74 -16.34 -0.70 6.38
N ARG A 75 -17.32 -0.74 7.30
CA ARG A 75 -18.33 0.31 7.43
C ARG A 75 -17.83 1.57 8.12
N ASP A 76 -17.07 1.44 9.21
CA ASP A 76 -16.87 2.53 10.17
C ASP A 76 -15.44 3.09 10.18
N SER A 77 -14.44 2.35 9.70
CA SER A 77 -13.04 2.80 9.77
C SER A 77 -12.64 3.71 8.61
N MET A 78 -11.68 4.59 8.87
CA MET A 78 -11.00 5.43 7.89
C MET A 78 -9.54 5.58 8.34
N LEU A 79 -8.60 5.30 7.46
CA LEU A 79 -7.18 5.48 7.72
C LEU A 79 -6.71 6.82 7.16
N LEU A 80 -5.89 7.54 7.92
CA LEU A 80 -5.28 8.81 7.53
C LEU A 80 -3.78 8.62 7.42
N LEU A 81 -3.21 8.88 6.24
CA LEU A 81 -1.76 8.77 6.00
C LEU A 81 -1.23 10.04 5.34
N PRO A 82 -0.05 10.55 5.74
CA PRO A 82 0.58 11.74 5.14
C PRO A 82 1.24 11.39 3.80
N LEU A 83 0.44 11.00 2.81
CA LEU A 83 0.91 10.63 1.48
C LEU A 83 0.72 11.80 0.50
N PRO A 84 1.62 11.99 -0.47
CA PRO A 84 1.43 13.00 -1.52
C PRO A 84 0.13 12.78 -2.31
N THR A 85 -0.57 13.87 -2.64
CA THR A 85 -1.83 13.85 -3.39
C THR A 85 -1.65 13.71 -4.90
N GLN A 86 -0.51 14.13 -5.46
CA GLN A 86 -0.29 14.22 -6.91
C GLN A 86 0.64 13.14 -7.50
N TRP A 87 0.88 12.03 -6.80
CA TRP A 87 1.78 10.99 -7.29
C TRP A 87 1.12 10.09 -8.35
N SER A 88 0.74 10.66 -9.49
CA SER A 88 0.29 9.88 -10.65
C SER A 88 1.51 9.39 -11.45
N ALA A 89 1.48 8.15 -11.93
CA ALA A 89 2.51 7.55 -12.77
C ALA A 89 2.79 8.28 -14.11
N ARG A 90 2.11 9.41 -14.38
CA ARG A 90 2.28 10.24 -15.58
C ARG A 90 3.19 11.47 -15.38
N GLN A 91 3.68 11.75 -14.17
CA GLN A 91 4.50 12.95 -13.91
C GLN A 91 6.02 12.77 -14.16
N THR A 92 6.44 11.67 -14.80
CA THR A 92 7.86 11.33 -14.98
C THR A 92 8.61 12.17 -16.03
N GLU A 93 7.97 13.09 -16.74
CA GLU A 93 8.68 13.90 -17.74
C GLU A 93 9.41 15.13 -17.15
N ASN A 94 9.04 15.61 -15.95
CA ASN A 94 9.67 16.78 -15.28
C ASN A 94 9.93 16.55 -13.77
N ALA A 95 10.43 15.37 -13.41
CA ALA A 95 10.49 14.91 -12.02
C ALA A 95 11.52 15.64 -11.12
N GLU A 96 12.53 16.31 -11.67
CA GLU A 96 13.62 16.89 -10.89
C GLU A 96 13.29 18.26 -10.27
N GLU A 97 12.52 19.12 -10.96
CA GLU A 97 12.12 20.44 -10.42
C GLU A 97 10.88 20.37 -9.50
N ASN A 98 10.09 19.29 -9.56
CA ASN A 98 8.86 19.14 -8.78
C ASN A 98 9.02 18.41 -7.44
N MET A 99 10.15 17.75 -7.17
CA MET A 99 10.34 17.05 -5.89
C MET A 99 10.29 18.02 -4.70
N GLU A 100 10.86 19.22 -4.82
CA GLU A 100 10.89 20.20 -3.73
C GLU A 100 9.51 20.79 -3.42
N LEU A 101 8.64 20.94 -4.43
CA LEU A 101 7.27 21.42 -4.25
C LEU A 101 6.34 20.32 -3.70
N VAL A 102 6.48 19.07 -4.17
CA VAL A 102 5.68 17.90 -3.73
C VAL A 102 5.96 17.55 -2.25
N LEU A 103 7.16 17.87 -1.74
CA LEU A 103 7.55 17.65 -0.34
C LEU A 103 6.86 18.59 0.66
N THR A 104 6.26 19.70 0.22
CA THR A 104 5.71 20.71 1.14
C THR A 104 4.23 20.53 1.47
N LYS A 105 3.52 19.66 0.76
CA LYS A 105 2.07 19.45 0.94
C LYS A 105 1.70 17.98 1.16
N HIS A 106 2.26 17.39 2.21
CA HIS A 106 1.76 16.13 2.76
C HIS A 106 0.41 16.37 3.44
N GLU A 107 -0.67 16.30 2.68
CA GLU A 107 -2.01 16.27 3.23
C GLU A 107 -2.31 14.86 3.76
N ASN A 108 -3.04 14.78 4.88
CA ASN A 108 -3.47 13.49 5.42
C ASN A 108 -4.52 12.87 4.49
N ARG A 109 -4.06 12.03 3.57
CA ARG A 109 -4.92 11.30 2.63
C ARG A 109 -5.76 10.27 3.36
N ARG A 110 -7.04 10.25 3.01
CA ARG A 110 -8.06 9.39 3.61
C ARG A 110 -8.17 8.10 2.80
N PHE A 111 -8.10 6.96 3.48
CA PHE A 111 -8.26 5.63 2.89
C PHE A 111 -9.39 4.88 3.58
N LYS A 112 -10.40 4.52 2.80
CA LYS A 112 -11.57 3.77 3.27
C LYS A 112 -11.39 2.28 2.96
N PRO A 113 -11.48 1.38 3.96
CA PRO A 113 -11.49 -0.05 3.68
C PRO A 113 -12.64 -0.45 2.74
N LEU A 114 -12.31 -1.22 1.71
CA LEU A 114 -13.24 -1.65 0.66
C LEU A 114 -13.60 -3.12 0.78
N PHE A 115 -12.60 -4.00 0.92
CA PHE A 115 -12.81 -5.42 1.12
C PHE A 115 -11.64 -6.09 1.84
N TYR A 116 -11.93 -7.24 2.46
CA TYR A 116 -10.95 -8.18 2.96
C TYR A 116 -10.75 -9.32 1.97
N THR A 117 -9.53 -9.81 1.91
CA THR A 117 -9.23 -11.19 1.52
C THR A 117 -8.98 -12.01 2.79
N ASP A 118 -8.57 -13.25 2.66
CA ASP A 118 -8.17 -14.07 3.81
C ASP A 118 -6.96 -13.46 4.53
N THR A 119 -6.14 -12.72 3.79
CA THR A 119 -4.76 -12.38 4.13
C THR A 119 -4.45 -10.88 4.15
N SER A 120 -5.15 -10.12 3.30
CA SER A 120 -4.98 -8.68 3.10
C SER A 120 -6.28 -7.90 3.31
N LEU A 121 -6.14 -6.63 3.68
CA LEU A 121 -7.18 -5.60 3.61
C LEU A 121 -6.86 -4.62 2.50
N TYR A 122 -7.80 -4.39 1.58
CA TYR A 122 -7.69 -3.36 0.56
C TYR A 122 -8.50 -2.12 0.97
N LEU A 123 -7.90 -0.95 0.85
CA LEU A 123 -8.52 0.35 1.08
C LEU A 123 -8.43 1.19 -0.19
N THR A 124 -9.43 2.01 -0.45
CA THR A 124 -9.44 2.99 -1.54
C THR A 124 -9.25 4.39 -0.99
N SER A 125 -8.50 5.21 -1.70
CA SER A 125 -8.39 6.64 -1.41
C SER A 125 -9.76 7.30 -1.58
N MET A 126 -10.06 8.24 -0.68
CA MET A 126 -11.30 9.01 -0.67
C MET A 126 -10.99 10.49 -0.90
N PRO A 127 -11.86 11.23 -1.60
CA PRO A 127 -11.66 12.64 -1.83
C PRO A 127 -11.58 13.42 -0.51
N PRO A 128 -10.83 14.53 -0.46
CA PRO A 128 -10.90 15.46 0.65
C PRO A 128 -12.34 15.97 0.79
N SER A 129 -12.79 16.22 2.02
CA SER A 129 -14.15 16.72 2.25
C SER A 129 -14.40 18.11 1.63
N ASP A 130 -13.34 18.91 1.50
CA ASP A 130 -13.44 20.36 1.26
C ASP A 130 -12.96 20.79 -0.14
N SER A 131 -12.41 19.86 -0.94
CA SER A 131 -11.86 20.17 -2.27
C SER A 131 -11.91 18.95 -3.21
N PRO A 132 -13.07 18.68 -3.85
CA PRO A 132 -13.24 17.52 -4.73
C PRO A 132 -12.47 17.61 -6.06
N ASP A 133 -12.07 18.82 -6.50
CA ASP A 133 -11.65 19.06 -7.89
C ASP A 133 -10.17 18.78 -8.19
N ASP A 134 -9.29 18.73 -7.18
CA ASP A 134 -7.83 18.48 -7.34
C ASP A 134 -7.40 17.08 -6.87
N PHE A 135 -8.36 16.21 -6.60
CA PHE A 135 -8.09 14.87 -6.09
C PHE A 135 -7.81 13.89 -7.24
N CYS A 136 -6.86 12.97 -7.03
CA CYS A 136 -6.74 11.76 -7.83
C CYS A 136 -7.54 10.63 -7.15
N PRO A 137 -8.84 10.48 -7.44
CA PRO A 137 -9.61 9.35 -6.94
C PRO A 137 -9.09 8.05 -7.53
N GLY A 138 -8.92 7.06 -6.67
CA GLY A 138 -8.72 5.67 -7.09
C GLY A 138 -7.42 5.03 -6.66
N ASP A 139 -6.47 5.77 -6.08
CA ASP A 139 -5.29 5.12 -5.47
C ASP A 139 -5.75 4.14 -4.40
N GLY A 140 -5.08 3.00 -4.33
CA GLY A 140 -5.36 1.96 -3.37
C GLY A 140 -4.29 1.88 -2.28
N LEU A 141 -4.66 1.25 -1.18
CA LEU A 141 -3.74 0.88 -0.12
C LEU A 141 -4.00 -0.58 0.25
N ILE A 142 -2.97 -1.40 0.23
CA ILE A 142 -3.03 -2.79 0.66
C ILE A 142 -2.32 -2.89 2.00
N ILE A 143 -3.00 -3.48 2.98
CA ILE A 143 -2.43 -3.80 4.28
C ILE A 143 -2.41 -5.32 4.41
N ARG A 144 -1.21 -5.88 4.56
CA ARG A 144 -0.98 -7.32 4.60
C ARG A 144 -0.15 -7.67 5.85
N LEU A 145 -0.68 -8.56 6.67
CA LEU A 145 0.12 -9.18 7.73
C LEU A 145 1.15 -10.14 7.11
N VAL A 146 2.40 -9.99 7.49
CA VAL A 146 3.52 -10.87 7.10
C VAL A 146 4.21 -11.39 8.37
N THR A 147 5.10 -12.37 8.24
CA THR A 147 5.76 -13.01 9.39
C THR A 147 6.45 -11.98 10.30
N LEU A 148 7.11 -10.98 9.71
CA LEU A 148 7.88 -9.97 10.42
C LEU A 148 7.05 -8.79 10.94
N GLY A 149 5.80 -8.59 10.49
CA GLY A 149 5.01 -7.43 10.86
C GLY A 149 3.89 -7.08 9.87
N ILE A 150 3.76 -5.79 9.55
CA ILE A 150 2.71 -5.27 8.66
C ILE A 150 3.35 -4.70 7.41
N LEU A 151 3.05 -5.30 6.26
CA LEU A 151 3.36 -4.75 4.95
C LEU A 151 2.23 -3.81 4.51
N ILE A 152 2.58 -2.58 4.18
CA ILE A 152 1.67 -1.57 3.62
C ILE A 152 2.15 -1.20 2.23
N VAL A 153 1.28 -1.30 1.24
CA VAL A 153 1.59 -0.99 -0.17
C VAL A 153 0.61 0.04 -0.69
N HIS A 154 1.12 1.19 -1.14
CA HIS A 154 0.36 2.21 -1.84
C HIS A 154 0.37 1.89 -3.33
N VAL A 155 -0.81 1.83 -3.95
CA VAL A 155 -0.98 1.43 -5.34
C VAL A 155 -1.67 2.51 -6.16
N ALA A 156 -1.26 2.64 -7.42
CA ALA A 156 -1.77 3.65 -8.34
C ALA A 156 -3.20 3.34 -8.80
N ALA A 157 -4.00 4.39 -9.01
CA ALA A 157 -5.40 4.30 -9.43
C ALA A 157 -5.67 3.56 -10.75
N ASN A 158 -4.67 3.46 -11.64
CA ASN A 158 -4.82 2.79 -12.93
C ASN A 158 -4.74 1.25 -12.85
N PHE A 159 -4.55 0.68 -11.65
CA PHE A 159 -4.50 -0.77 -11.44
C PHE A 159 -5.73 -1.27 -10.66
N PRO A 160 -6.48 -2.26 -11.20
CA PRO A 160 -7.63 -2.82 -10.50
C PRO A 160 -7.27 -3.41 -9.12
N PRO A 161 -8.12 -3.27 -8.09
CA PRO A 161 -7.84 -3.77 -6.75
C PRO A 161 -7.44 -5.25 -6.69
N THR A 162 -8.13 -6.10 -7.44
CA THR A 162 -7.87 -7.55 -7.48
C THR A 162 -6.50 -7.89 -8.06
N VAL A 163 -6.06 -7.15 -9.09
CA VAL A 163 -4.74 -7.31 -9.71
C VAL A 163 -3.65 -6.86 -8.74
N SER A 164 -3.85 -5.72 -8.10
CA SER A 164 -2.92 -5.16 -7.12
C SER A 164 -2.74 -6.07 -5.90
N VAL A 165 -3.83 -6.60 -5.33
CA VAL A 165 -3.76 -7.55 -4.20
C VAL A 165 -3.08 -8.83 -4.60
N ASN A 166 -3.43 -9.43 -5.74
CA ASN A 166 -2.79 -10.65 -6.23
C ASN A 166 -1.26 -10.46 -6.40
N ALA A 167 -0.83 -9.31 -6.93
CA ALA A 167 0.59 -9.01 -7.07
C ALA A 167 1.31 -8.93 -5.72
N VAL A 168 0.68 -8.35 -4.69
CA VAL A 168 1.24 -8.31 -3.33
C VAL A 168 1.26 -9.70 -2.68
N GLU A 169 0.20 -10.49 -2.80
CA GLU A 169 0.18 -11.85 -2.22
C GLU A 169 1.27 -12.73 -2.83
N ARG A 170 1.44 -12.69 -4.15
CA ARG A 170 2.52 -13.42 -4.84
C ARG A 170 3.90 -12.98 -4.37
N LEU A 171 4.09 -11.69 -4.06
CA LEU A 171 5.34 -11.17 -3.52
C LEU A 171 5.65 -11.75 -2.13
N VAL A 172 4.63 -11.85 -1.27
CA VAL A 172 4.77 -12.42 0.08
C VAL A 172 5.00 -13.93 0.04
N GLU A 173 4.24 -14.68 -0.75
CA GLU A 173 4.39 -16.13 -0.94
C GLU A 173 5.79 -16.53 -1.44
N CYS A 174 6.39 -15.62 -2.20
CA CYS A 174 7.74 -15.73 -2.73
C CYS A 174 8.86 -15.60 -1.68
N GLY A 175 8.54 -15.40 -0.39
CA GLY A 175 9.51 -15.34 0.69
C GLY A 175 10.24 -14.00 0.80
N ALA A 176 9.65 -12.93 0.28
CA ALA A 176 10.20 -11.59 0.38
C ALA A 176 10.18 -11.02 1.80
N PHE A 177 9.27 -11.50 2.67
CA PHE A 177 8.96 -10.93 4.00
C PHE A 177 8.42 -11.96 5.00
#